data_AF-A0A1I5Z2Q2-F1
#
_entry.id   AF-A0A1I5Z2Q2-F1
#
_cell.length_a   1.000
_cell.length_b   1.000
_cell.length_c   1.000
_cell.angle_alpha   90.00
_cell.angle_beta   90.00
_cell.angle_gamma   90.00
#
_symmetry.space_group_name_H-M   'P 1'
#
loop_
_entity.id
_entity.type
_entity.pdbx_description
1 polymer ?
#
loop_
_entity_poly.entity_id
_entity_poly.type
_entity_poly.pdbx_seq_one_letter_code
_entity_poly.pdbx_strand_id
1 'polypeptide(L)' 'MRREEFKMERPGLCKPGDVLDITEGKLPTSYYYTLGRAYAMSANFVASERIKSKQGTVVSIEETEKGFFVIVEFDE' A
#
# COMPACT_ATOMS: atom_id res chain seq x y z
N MET A 1 -3.83 14.12 -3.42
CA MET A 1 -3.50 12.96 -4.28
C MET A 1 -2.08 12.50 -3.97
N ARG A 2 -1.95 11.58 -3.01
CA ARG A 2 -0.68 10.97 -2.58
C ARG A 2 -0.54 9.58 -3.21
N ARG A 3 0.65 9.19 -3.64
CA ARG A 3 0.91 7.83 -4.16
C ARG A 3 1.92 7.12 -3.28
N GLU A 4 1.62 5.88 -2.94
CA GLU A 4 2.49 5.05 -2.13
C GLU A 4 2.66 3.67 -2.76
N GLU A 5 3.84 3.11 -2.55
CA GLU A 5 4.20 1.78 -3.01
C GLU A 5 3.94 0.75 -1.91
N PHE A 6 3.31 -0.36 -2.30
CA PHE A 6 3.11 -1.53 -1.45
C PHE A 6 3.78 -2.73 -2.10
N LYS A 7 4.64 -3.42 -1.36
CA LYS A 7 5.26 -4.67 -1.81
C LYS A 7 4.30 -5.84 -1.66
N MET A 8 4.09 -6.57 -2.74
CA MET A 8 3.23 -7.74 -2.85
C MET A 8 4.08 -8.99 -3.12
N GLU A 9 3.82 -10.07 -2.38
CA GLU A 9 4.61 -11.30 -2.50
C GLU A 9 4.22 -12.18 -3.70
N ARG A 10 2.97 -12.08 -4.17
CA ARG A 10 2.45 -12.92 -5.25
C ARG A 10 1.59 -12.11 -6.22
N PRO A 11 1.68 -12.35 -7.54
CA PRO A 11 0.91 -11.61 -8.52
C PRO A 11 -0.58 -11.99 -8.46
N GLY A 12 -1.43 -11.17 -9.07
CA GLY A 12 -2.85 -11.49 -9.28
C GLY A 12 -3.77 -11.32 -8.06
N LEU A 13 -3.32 -10.68 -6.98
CA LEU A 13 -4.18 -10.38 -5.83
C LEU A 13 -5.02 -9.12 -5.98
N CYS A 14 -4.61 -8.23 -6.88
CA CYS A 14 -5.32 -7.02 -7.24
C CYS A 14 -5.00 -6.64 -8.70
N LYS A 15 -5.73 -5.66 -9.24
CA LYS A 15 -5.49 -5.08 -10.56
C LYS A 15 -5.66 -3.56 -10.53
N PRO A 16 -5.08 -2.82 -11.49
CA PRO A 16 -5.36 -1.40 -11.65
C PRO A 16 -6.87 -1.12 -11.73
N GLY A 17 -7.31 -0.08 -11.01
CA GLY A 17 -8.72 0.29 -10.82
C GLY A 17 -9.39 -0.30 -9.59
N ASP A 18 -8.78 -1.27 -8.90
CA ASP A 18 -9.32 -1.79 -7.63
C ASP A 18 -9.22 -0.73 -6.53
N VAL A 19 -10.32 -0.51 -5.80
CA VAL A 19 -10.32 0.29 -4.57
C VAL A 19 -10.22 -0.67 -3.39
N LEU A 20 -9.14 -0.55 -2.63
CA LEU A 20 -8.81 -1.46 -1.54
C LEU A 20 -8.67 -0.71 -0.22
N ASP A 21 -9.16 -1.31 0.85
CA ASP A 21 -8.93 -0.84 2.21
C ASP A 21 -7.46 -0.95 2.59
N ILE A 22 -6.99 -0.02 3.41
CA ILE A 22 -5.70 -0.12 4.10
C ILE A 22 -5.91 -0.25 5.60
N THR A 23 -5.10 -1.11 6.23
CA THR A 23 -5.08 -1.26 7.69
C THR A 23 -3.76 -0.74 8.24
N GLU A 24 -3.83 0.21 9.17
CA GLU A 24 -2.65 0.72 9.86
C GLU A 24 -2.18 -0.25 10.95
N GLY A 25 -0.91 -0.62 10.89
CA GLY A 25 -0.18 -1.25 11.98
C GLY A 25 0.76 -0.25 12.66
N LYS A 26 0.86 -0.30 13.99
CA LYS A 26 1.73 0.57 14.78
C LYS A 26 2.92 -0.21 15.32
N LEU A 27 4.12 0.34 15.11
CA LEU A 27 5.37 -0.07 15.72
C LEU A 27 5.78 0.98 16.78
N PRO A 28 6.79 0.70 17.63
CA PRO A 28 7.19 1.63 18.69
C PRO A 28 7.55 3.04 18.20
N THR A 29 8.13 3.16 17.00
CA THR A 29 8.62 4.42 16.44
C THR A 29 8.07 4.73 15.04
N SER A 30 7.27 3.83 14.45
CA SER A 30 6.80 3.95 13.07
C SER A 30 5.43 3.31 12.87
N TYR A 31 4.88 3.48 11.67
CA TYR A 31 3.61 2.93 11.22
C TYR A 31 3.83 2.19 9.90
N TYR A 32 3.09 1.13 9.67
CA TYR A 32 3.06 0.44 8.37
C TYR A 32 1.61 0.20 7.99
N TYR A 33 1.36 -0.07 6.72
CA TYR A 33 0.03 -0.29 6.20
C TYR A 33 -0.01 -1.59 5.41
N THR A 34 -1.10 -2.33 5.60
CA THR A 34 -1.41 -3.51 4.79
C THR A 34 -2.56 -3.18 3.84
N LEU A 35 -2.46 -3.63 2.60
CA LEU A 35 -3.46 -3.38 1.55
C LEU A 35 -4.39 -4.59 1.40
N GLY A 36 -5.70 -4.35 1.43
CA GLY A 36 -6.73 -5.38 1.30
C GLY A 36 -6.63 -6.44 2.41
N ARG A 37 -6.76 -7.73 2.06
CA ARG A 37 -6.61 -8.85 3.00
C ARG A 37 -5.13 -9.27 3.11
N ALA A 38 -4.26 -8.31 3.42
CA ALA A 38 -2.81 -8.45 3.44
C ALA A 38 -2.22 -8.91 2.09
N TYR A 39 -2.70 -8.31 1.01
CA TYR A 39 -2.18 -8.58 -0.33
C TYR A 39 -0.78 -8.00 -0.50
N ALA A 40 -0.57 -6.80 0.04
CA ALA A 40 0.69 -6.07 -0.04
C ALA A 40 0.93 -5.27 1.24
N MET A 41 2.19 -4.89 1.50
CA MET A 41 2.60 -4.09 2.66
C MET A 41 3.43 -2.90 2.24
N SER A 42 3.20 -1.75 2.89
CA SER A 42 3.97 -0.54 2.67
C SER A 42 5.35 -0.61 3.33
N ALA A 43 6.19 0.38 3.02
CA ALA A 43 7.31 0.74 3.88
C ALA A 43 6.83 1.23 5.27
N ASN A 44 7.78 1.46 6.17
CA ASN A 44 7.51 2.09 7.46
C ASN A 44 7.49 3.63 7.30
N PHE A 45 6.50 4.27 7.91
CA PHE A 45 6.32 5.71 7.94
C PHE A 45 6.55 6.26 9.35
N VAL A 46 7.14 7.44 9.45
CA VAL A 46 7.15 8.20 10.71
C VAL A 46 5.77 8.81 10.97
N ALA A 47 5.52 9.26 12.20
CA ALA A 47 4.22 9.77 12.62
C ALA A 47 3.68 10.92 11.74
N SER A 48 4.55 11.77 11.19
CA SER A 48 4.18 12.89 10.31
C SER A 48 3.81 12.46 8.88
N GLU A 49 4.20 11.26 8.45
CA GLU A 49 4.00 10.74 7.10
C GLU A 49 2.90 9.67 7.04
N ARG A 50 2.11 9.53 8.10
CA ARG A 50 1.00 8.58 8.16
C ARG A 50 0.00 8.83 7.03
N ILE A 51 -0.45 7.75 6.42
CA ILE A 51 -1.56 7.77 5.46
C ILE A 51 -2.84 7.92 6.28
N LYS A 52 -3.62 8.97 6.01
CA LYS A 52 -4.85 9.28 6.76
C LYS A 52 -6.07 8.61 6.14
N SER A 53 -6.01 8.37 4.84
CA SER A 53 -7.03 7.67 4.07
C SER A 53 -7.20 6.23 4.56
N LYS A 54 -8.42 5.70 4.49
CA LYS A 54 -8.72 4.30 4.84
C LYS A 54 -8.75 3.37 3.63
N GLN A 55 -8.80 3.95 2.44
CA GLN A 55 -8.89 3.25 1.17
C GLN A 55 -8.01 3.97 0.15
N GLY A 56 -7.47 3.22 -0.79
CA GLY A 56 -6.72 3.75 -1.93
C GLY A 56 -7.06 3.00 -3.20
N THR A 57 -6.82 3.64 -4.35
CA THR A 57 -7.06 3.07 -5.66
C THR A 57 -5.76 2.54 -6.24
N VAL A 58 -5.72 1.27 -6.64
CA VAL A 58 -4.57 0.71 -7.34
C VAL A 58 -4.46 1.36 -8.72
N VAL A 59 -3.36 2.03 -9.01
CA VAL A 59 -3.13 2.70 -10.30
C VAL A 59 -2.17 1.93 -11.20
N SER A 60 -1.24 1.16 -10.63
CA SER A 60 -0.27 0.37 -11.37
C SER A 60 0.23 -0.82 -10.55
N ILE A 61 0.71 -1.85 -11.25
CA ILE A 61 1.43 -2.98 -10.67
C ILE A 61 2.70 -3.18 -11.48
N GLU A 62 3.85 -3.10 -10.82
CA GLU A 62 5.17 -3.24 -11.41
C GLU A 62 5.82 -4.55 -10.96
N GLU A 63 6.36 -5.31 -11.90
CA GLU A 63 7.11 -6.53 -11.64
C GLU A 63 8.61 -6.25 -11.75
N THR A 64 9.35 -6.62 -10.72
CA THR A 64 10.81 -6.47 -10.67
C THR A 64 11.43 -7.77 -10.18
N GLU A 65 12.75 -7.89 -10.33
CA GLU A 65 13.51 -9.02 -9.75
C GLU A 65 13.37 -9.15 -8.22
N LYS A 66 12.93 -8.09 -7.53
CA LYS A 66 12.76 -8.04 -6.07
C LYS A 66 11.33 -8.34 -5.60
N GLY A 67 10.40 -8.57 -6.53
CA GLY A 67 8.99 -8.86 -6.29
C GLY A 67 8.04 -7.91 -7.03
N PHE A 68 6.77 -7.97 -6.63
CA PHE A 68 5.70 -7.17 -7.21
C PHE A 68 5.46 -5.93 -6.36
N PHE A 69 5.30 -4.79 -7.00
CA PHE A 69 5.05 -3.52 -6.35
C PHE A 69 3.74 -2.94 -6.86
N VAL A 70 2.85 -2.62 -5.93
CA VAL A 70 1.52 -2.08 -6.21
C VAL A 70 1.55 -0.61 -5.87
N ILE A 71 1.29 0.24 -6.86
CA ILE A 71 1.19 1.68 -6.66
C ILE A 71 -0.25 2.04 -6.37
N VAL A 72 -0.48 2.62 -5.20
CA VAL A 72 -1.80 2.97 -4.70
C VAL A 72 -1.90 4.49 -4.55
N GLU A 73 -2.96 5.07 -5.09
CA GLU A 73 -3.29 6.49 -4.98
C GLU A 73 -4.33 6.72 -3.88
N PHE A 74 -4.07 7.71 -3.02
CA PHE A 74 -4.90 8.11 -1.89
C PHE A 74 -5.37 9.56 -2.08
N ASP A 75 -6.65 9.80 -1.79
CA ASP A 75 -7.28 11.11 -1.84
C ASP A 75 -7.07 11.87 -0.52
N GLU A 76 -5.82 12.32 -0.31
CA GLU A 76 -5.38 13.19 0.79
C GLU A 76 -4.33 14.22 0.37
#